data_AF-A0A2T5HFZ8-F1
#
_entry.id   AF-A0A2T5HFZ8-F1
#
_cell.length_a   1.000
_cell.length_b   1.000
_cell.length_c   1.000
_cell.angle_alpha   90.00
_cell.angle_beta   90.00
_cell.angle_gamma   90.00
#
_symmetry.space_group_name_H-M   'P 1'
#
loop_
_entity.id
_entity.type
_entity.pdbx_description
1 polymer ?
#
loop_
_entity_poly.entity_id
_entity_poly.type
_entity_poly.pdbx_seq_one_letter_code
_entity_poly.pdbx_strand_id
1 'polypeptide(L)'
;MANKTSPLLPATTELLAAFGERLRLARERRKLTAAQVAARAGMAPLTLRNVERGADGVTMGAYLAVMQVLGLEADLALLAAADDVGRQLQDATLVSRRKTSRPRPAAKTTRYPAAEPRPMYGVRESSGLELIDDYRAHMDALFDAQDDN
;
A
#
# COMPACT_ATOMS: atom_id res chain seq x y z
N MET A 1 -26.73 -16.88 -8.90
CA MET A 1 -25.77 -16.80 -10.03
C MET A 1 -24.57 -17.66 -9.69
N ALA A 2 -24.16 -18.55 -10.60
CA ALA A 2 -23.05 -19.47 -10.37
C ALA A 2 -21.74 -18.81 -10.80
N ASN A 3 -20.91 -18.40 -9.84
CA ASN A 3 -19.52 -18.07 -10.16
C ASN A 3 -18.78 -19.39 -10.36
N LYS A 4 -18.49 -19.73 -11.63
CA LYS A 4 -17.63 -20.87 -11.99
C LYS A 4 -16.18 -20.49 -11.68
N THR A 5 -15.80 -20.57 -10.42
CA THR A 5 -14.40 -20.69 -10.03
C THR A 5 -13.99 -22.15 -10.15
N SER A 6 -12.78 -22.42 -10.65
CA SER A 6 -12.23 -23.77 -10.69
C SER A 6 -12.21 -24.35 -9.27
N PRO A 7 -12.54 -25.64 -9.09
CA PRO A 7 -12.52 -26.27 -7.78
C PRO A 7 -11.12 -26.19 -7.19
N LEU A 8 -11.06 -25.97 -5.87
CA LEU A 8 -9.79 -25.96 -5.14
C LEU A 8 -9.15 -27.34 -5.15
N LEU A 9 -7.82 -27.37 -5.15
CA LEU A 9 -7.08 -28.60 -4.92
C LEU A 9 -7.34 -29.11 -3.49
N PRO A 10 -7.28 -30.44 -3.24
CA PRO A 10 -7.59 -31.00 -1.92
C PRO A 10 -6.82 -30.34 -0.77
N ALA A 11 -5.51 -30.14 -0.94
CA ALA A 11 -4.67 -29.49 0.07
C ALA A 11 -5.11 -28.05 0.37
N THR A 12 -5.56 -27.30 -0.65
CA THR A 12 -6.05 -25.93 -0.47
C THR A 12 -7.42 -25.92 0.23
N THR A 13 -8.27 -26.90 -0.07
CA THR A 13 -9.55 -27.09 0.64
C THR A 13 -9.32 -27.40 2.13
N GLU A 14 -8.32 -28.21 2.47
CA GLU A 14 -7.93 -28.47 3.85
C GLU A 14 -7.44 -27.21 4.58
N LEU A 15 -6.65 -26.36 3.91
CA LEU A 15 -6.24 -25.07 4.46
C LEU A 15 -7.45 -24.18 4.78
N LEU A 16 -8.44 -24.15 3.88
CA LEU A 16 -9.66 -23.37 4.08
C LEU A 16 -10.54 -23.95 5.21
N ALA A 17 -10.67 -25.27 5.29
CA ALA A 17 -11.36 -25.95 6.38
C ALA A 17 -10.70 -25.66 7.73
N ALA A 18 -9.37 -25.73 7.81
CA ALA A 18 -8.62 -25.39 9.02
C ALA A 18 -8.80 -23.91 9.40
N PHE A 19 -8.90 -23.01 8.42
CA PHE A 19 -9.24 -21.61 8.67
C PHE A 19 -10.65 -21.46 9.25
N GLY A 20 -11.66 -22.10 8.67
CA GLY A 20 -13.02 -22.12 9.19
C GLY A 20 -13.09 -22.64 10.64
N GLU A 21 -12.37 -23.72 10.94
CA GLU A 21 -12.31 -24.28 12.29
C GLU A 21 -11.67 -23.31 13.29
N ARG A 22 -10.62 -22.58 12.90
CA ARG A 22 -10.04 -21.52 13.74
C ARG A 22 -11.06 -20.42 14.07
N LEU A 23 -11.89 -20.03 13.10
CA LEU A 23 -12.97 -19.06 13.34
C LEU A 23 -14.04 -19.60 14.29
N ARG A 24 -14.42 -20.88 14.13
CA ARG A 24 -15.34 -21.56 15.04
C ARG A 24 -14.80 -21.58 16.47
N LEU A 25 -13.55 -22.00 16.65
CA LEU A 25 -12.88 -22.02 17.95
C LEU A 25 -12.79 -20.61 18.54
N ALA A 26 -12.49 -19.60 17.72
CA ALA A 26 -12.47 -18.20 18.14
C ALA A 26 -13.85 -17.73 18.64
N ARG A 27 -14.94 -18.15 17.99
CA ARG A 27 -16.32 -17.90 18.45
C ARG A 27 -16.61 -18.58 19.78
N GLU A 28 -16.29 -19.88 19.90
CA GLU A 28 -16.56 -20.69 21.09
C GLU A 28 -15.78 -20.17 22.32
N ARG A 29 -14.51 -19.77 22.14
CA ARG A 29 -13.70 -19.12 23.19
C ARG A 29 -14.33 -17.83 23.74
N ARG A 30 -15.05 -17.10 22.89
CA ARG A 30 -15.79 -15.87 23.25
C ARG A 30 -17.20 -16.16 23.77
N LYS A 31 -17.60 -17.44 23.88
CA LYS A 31 -18.92 -17.91 24.33
C LYS A 31 -20.08 -17.33 23.52
N LEU A 32 -19.86 -17.07 22.23
CA LEU A 32 -20.89 -16.57 21.32
C LEU A 32 -21.59 -17.72 20.61
N THR A 33 -22.92 -17.65 20.51
CA THR A 33 -23.69 -18.63 19.74
C THR A 33 -23.55 -18.37 18.25
N ALA A 34 -23.72 -19.41 17.44
CA ALA A 34 -23.73 -19.26 15.98
C ALA A 34 -24.80 -18.25 15.52
N ALA A 35 -25.99 -18.28 16.14
CA ALA A 35 -27.06 -17.33 15.81
C ALA A 35 -26.66 -15.87 16.10
N GLN A 36 -25.98 -15.60 17.21
CA GLN A 36 -25.51 -14.25 17.56
C GLN A 36 -24.48 -13.73 16.56
N VAL A 37 -23.49 -14.55 16.19
CA VAL A 37 -22.46 -14.14 15.23
C VAL A 37 -23.06 -13.95 13.85
N ALA A 38 -23.91 -14.86 13.39
CA ALA A 38 -24.57 -14.75 12.09
C ALA A 38 -25.41 -13.47 11.98
N ALA A 39 -26.18 -13.15 13.02
CA ALA A 39 -26.98 -11.93 13.08
C ALA A 39 -26.11 -10.66 13.02
N ARG A 40 -25.03 -10.61 13.82
CA ARG A 40 -24.09 -9.47 13.83
C ARG A 40 -23.33 -9.32 12.52
N ALA A 41 -23.04 -10.42 11.84
CA ALA A 41 -22.37 -10.44 10.53
C ALA A 41 -23.34 -10.23 9.35
N GLY A 42 -24.63 -10.03 9.61
CA GLY A 42 -25.65 -9.77 8.59
C GLY A 42 -25.92 -10.95 7.65
N MET A 43 -25.79 -12.19 8.13
CA MET A 43 -25.97 -13.40 7.31
C MET A 43 -26.85 -14.46 7.96
N ALA A 44 -27.34 -15.40 7.16
CA ALA A 44 -28.09 -16.54 7.67
C ALA A 44 -27.19 -17.48 8.50
N PRO A 45 -27.73 -18.17 9.53
CA PRO A 45 -26.96 -19.16 10.32
C PRO A 45 -26.34 -20.27 9.47
N LEU A 46 -26.99 -20.64 8.37
CA LEU A 46 -26.47 -21.61 7.40
C LEU A 46 -25.17 -21.11 6.75
N THR A 47 -25.09 -19.83 6.41
CA THR A 47 -23.89 -19.22 5.84
C THR A 47 -22.73 -19.23 6.84
N LEU A 48 -22.99 -18.87 8.10
CA LEU A 48 -21.98 -18.97 9.15
C LEU A 48 -21.48 -20.41 9.31
N ARG A 49 -22.38 -21.40 9.27
CA ARG A 49 -22.00 -22.81 9.33
C ARG A 49 -21.09 -23.22 8.15
N ASN A 50 -21.30 -22.64 6.97
CA ASN A 50 -20.44 -22.88 5.81
C ASN A 50 -19.09 -22.18 5.94
N VAL A 51 -19.05 -20.96 6.51
CA VAL A 51 -17.81 -20.24 6.88
C VAL A 51 -16.99 -21.08 7.85
N GLU A 52 -17.60 -21.58 8.94
CA GLU A 52 -16.93 -22.37 9.96
C GLU A 52 -16.44 -23.73 9.45
N ARG A 53 -16.98 -24.23 8.33
CA ARG A 53 -16.48 -25.42 7.65
C ARG A 53 -15.42 -25.13 6.60
N GLY A 54 -15.15 -23.86 6.30
CA GLY A 54 -14.23 -23.49 5.22
C GLY A 54 -14.78 -23.84 3.83
N ALA A 55 -16.07 -23.63 3.60
CA ALA A 55 -16.65 -23.85 2.28
C ALA A 55 -16.10 -22.84 1.26
N ASP A 56 -15.61 -23.33 0.13
CA ASP A 56 -15.04 -22.56 -0.99
C ASP A 56 -16.08 -21.70 -1.73
N GLY A 57 -17.35 -22.14 -1.77
CA GLY A 57 -18.45 -21.39 -2.35
C GLY A 57 -18.90 -20.16 -1.55
N VAL A 58 -18.31 -19.90 -0.39
CA VAL A 58 -18.61 -18.73 0.44
C VAL A 58 -17.71 -17.57 0.02
N THR A 59 -18.29 -16.36 -0.07
CA THR A 59 -17.54 -15.18 -0.48
C THR A 59 -16.49 -14.80 0.56
N MET A 60 -15.34 -14.27 0.11
CA MET A 60 -14.32 -13.73 1.02
C MET A 60 -14.90 -12.66 1.96
N GLY A 61 -15.83 -11.83 1.48
CA GLY A 61 -16.53 -10.83 2.29
C GLY A 61 -17.30 -11.44 3.46
N ALA A 62 -17.88 -12.64 3.31
CA ALA A 62 -18.57 -13.31 4.42
C ALA A 62 -17.58 -13.82 5.49
N TYR A 63 -16.42 -14.34 5.09
CA TYR A 63 -15.35 -14.68 6.05
C TYR A 63 -14.90 -13.43 6.83
N LEU A 64 -14.69 -12.32 6.14
CA LEU A 64 -14.27 -11.06 6.76
C LEU A 64 -15.34 -10.46 7.68
N ALA A 65 -16.62 -10.53 7.31
CA ALA A 65 -17.70 -10.09 8.19
C ALA A 65 -17.72 -10.88 9.51
N VAL A 66 -17.47 -12.19 9.45
CA VAL A 66 -17.34 -13.01 10.67
C VAL A 66 -16.09 -12.63 11.47
N MET A 67 -14.95 -12.43 10.80
CA MET A 67 -13.72 -11.97 11.46
C MET A 67 -13.92 -10.63 12.17
N GLN A 68 -14.62 -9.67 11.56
CA GLN A 68 -14.95 -8.38 12.15
C GLN A 68 -15.79 -8.53 13.42
N VAL A 69 -16.80 -9.39 13.42
CA VAL A 69 -17.61 -9.67 14.63
C VAL A 69 -16.79 -10.33 15.74
N LEU A 70 -15.76 -11.08 15.37
CA LEU A 70 -14.84 -11.72 16.31
C LEU A 70 -13.67 -10.80 16.74
N GLY A 71 -13.47 -9.66 16.08
CA GLY A 71 -12.33 -8.76 16.30
C GLY A 71 -11.00 -9.36 15.83
N LEU A 72 -11.01 -10.01 14.66
CA LEU A 72 -9.84 -10.69 14.04
C LEU A 72 -9.55 -10.18 12.63
N GLU A 73 -10.27 -9.16 12.14
CA GLU A 73 -10.16 -8.62 10.78
C GLU A 73 -8.76 -8.07 10.45
N ALA A 74 -8.03 -7.59 11.45
CA ALA A 74 -6.68 -7.07 11.29
C ALA A 74 -5.68 -8.13 10.79
N ASP A 75 -5.93 -9.42 11.07
CA ASP A 75 -5.09 -10.53 10.61
C ASP A 75 -5.06 -10.64 9.08
N LEU A 76 -6.05 -10.07 8.37
CA LEU A 76 -6.03 -9.99 6.92
C LEU A 76 -4.79 -9.26 6.41
N ALA A 77 -4.29 -8.27 7.14
CA ALA A 77 -3.09 -7.53 6.76
C ALA A 77 -1.80 -8.37 6.82
N LEU A 78 -1.84 -9.53 7.50
CA LEU A 78 -0.72 -10.47 7.57
C LEU A 78 -0.72 -11.44 6.40
N LEU A 79 -1.88 -11.70 5.78
CA LEU A 79 -1.98 -12.60 4.64
C LEU A 79 -1.23 -12.03 3.43
N ALA A 80 -0.30 -12.82 2.90
CA ALA A 80 0.59 -12.45 1.78
C ALA A 80 1.53 -11.25 2.03
N ALA A 81 1.65 -10.75 3.27
CA ALA A 81 2.59 -9.67 3.60
C ALA A 81 4.06 -10.09 3.41
N ALA A 82 4.37 -11.35 3.70
CA ALA A 82 5.67 -11.95 3.46
C ALA A 82 5.64 -12.80 2.17
N ASP A 83 5.95 -12.17 1.03
CA ASP A 83 6.17 -12.87 -0.24
C ASP A 83 7.66 -13.14 -0.47
N ASP A 84 8.22 -14.09 0.29
CA ASP A 84 9.65 -14.43 0.20
C ASP A 84 10.04 -14.96 -1.19
N VAL A 85 9.15 -15.72 -1.83
CA VAL A 85 9.39 -16.26 -3.18
C VAL A 85 9.44 -15.11 -4.18
N GLY A 86 8.51 -14.17 -4.12
CA GLY A 86 8.52 -12.97 -4.96
C GLY A 86 9.80 -12.15 -4.76
N ARG A 87 10.25 -11.97 -3.52
CA ARG A 87 11.53 -11.30 -3.22
C ARG A 87 12.73 -12.03 -3.83
N GLN A 88 12.81 -13.35 -3.65
CA GLN A 88 13.89 -14.15 -4.22
C GLN A 88 13.92 -14.09 -5.75
N LEU A 89 12.75 -14.12 -6.41
CA LEU A 89 12.64 -13.95 -7.85
C LEU A 89 13.12 -12.57 -8.30
N GLN A 90 12.76 -11.51 -7.58
CA GLN A 90 13.24 -10.16 -7.86
C GLN A 90 14.77 -10.07 -7.76
N ASP A 91 15.36 -10.60 -6.68
CA ASP A 91 16.81 -10.61 -6.48
C ASP A 91 17.55 -11.38 -7.58
N ALA A 92 17.00 -12.52 -8.00
CA ALA A 92 17.56 -13.31 -9.10
C ALA A 92 17.62 -12.50 -10.41
N THR A 93 16.61 -11.67 -10.70
CA THR A 93 16.62 -10.79 -11.89
C THR A 93 17.66 -9.66 -11.79
N LEU A 94 17.87 -9.09 -10.61
CA LEU A 94 18.85 -8.01 -10.39
C LEU A 94 20.30 -8.51 -10.53
N VAL A 95 20.60 -9.72 -10.03
CA VAL A 95 21.92 -10.35 -10.19
C VAL A 95 22.19 -10.70 -11.66
N SER A 96 21.18 -11.15 -12.40
CA SER A 96 21.29 -11.42 -13.84
C SER A 96 21.55 -10.14 -14.64
N ARG A 97 20.84 -9.04 -14.35
CA ARG A 97 21.02 -7.74 -15.02
C ARG A 97 22.39 -7.10 -14.74
N ARG A 98 22.97 -7.31 -13.55
CA ARG A 98 24.33 -6.83 -13.22
C ARG A 98 25.42 -7.51 -14.05
N LYS A 99 25.18 -8.73 -14.54
CA LYS A 99 26.12 -9.44 -15.42
C LYS A 99 26.11 -8.92 -16.86
N THR A 100 25.05 -8.23 -17.29
CA THR A 100 24.89 -7.75 -18.68
C THR A 100 25.11 -6.24 -18.84
N SER A 101 25.42 -5.50 -17.78
CA SER A 101 25.89 -4.11 -17.93
C SER A 101 27.31 -4.10 -18.49
N ARG A 102 27.43 -4.18 -19.82
CA ARG A 102 28.64 -3.80 -20.54
C ARG A 102 29.07 -2.41 -20.06
N PRO A 103 30.36 -2.19 -19.73
CA PRO A 103 30.81 -0.87 -19.32
C PRO A 103 30.48 0.13 -20.43
N ARG A 104 29.73 1.16 -20.06
CA ARG A 104 29.42 2.29 -20.95
C ARG A 104 30.78 2.92 -21.32
N PRO A 105 31.15 3.05 -22.60
CA PRO A 105 32.45 3.60 -22.98
C PRO A 105 32.59 4.97 -22.33
N ALA A 106 33.73 5.20 -21.68
CA ALA A 106 33.99 6.41 -20.91
C ALA A 106 33.66 7.63 -21.77
N ALA A 107 32.73 8.46 -21.28
CA ALA A 107 32.43 9.73 -21.91
C ALA A 107 33.75 10.52 -21.96
N LYS A 108 34.21 10.84 -23.18
CA LYS A 108 35.41 11.66 -23.39
C LYS A 108 35.18 12.97 -22.64
N THR A 109 35.97 13.20 -21.59
CA THR A 109 35.97 14.50 -20.92
C THR A 109 36.51 15.49 -21.95
N THR A 110 35.64 16.28 -22.55
CA THR A 110 36.07 17.49 -23.22
C THR A 110 36.57 18.39 -22.10
N ARG A 111 37.88 18.42 -21.88
CA ARG A 111 38.51 19.48 -21.08
C ARG A 111 38.16 20.78 -21.79
N TYR A 112 37.17 21.51 -21.28
CA TYR A 112 37.03 22.90 -21.63
C TYR A 112 38.34 23.58 -21.20
N PRO A 113 39.06 24.28 -22.11
CA PRO A 113 40.20 25.07 -21.69
C PRO A 113 39.68 26.08 -20.66
N ALA A 114 40.46 26.31 -19.61
CA ALA A 114 40.11 27.22 -18.52
C ALA A 114 39.64 28.55 -19.13
N ALA A 115 38.33 28.78 -19.12
CA ALA A 115 37.77 30.02 -19.59
C ALA A 115 38.19 31.07 -18.57
N GLU A 116 39.02 32.02 -18.98
CA GLU A 116 39.25 33.23 -18.22
C GLU A 116 37.89 33.85 -17.85
N PRO A 117 37.73 34.36 -16.62
CA PRO A 117 36.46 34.90 -16.17
C PRO A 117 36.05 36.02 -17.12
N ARG A 118 34.95 35.83 -17.85
CA ARG A 118 34.36 36.88 -18.67
C ARG A 118 33.92 38.01 -17.74
N PRO A 119 34.33 39.27 -17.98
CA PRO A 119 33.79 40.37 -17.21
C PRO A 119 32.28 40.45 -17.45
N MET A 120 31.50 40.35 -16.36
CA MET A 120 30.06 40.55 -16.39
C MET A 120 29.79 41.98 -16.83
N TYR A 121 29.10 42.10 -17.95
CA TYR A 121 28.68 43.36 -18.53
C TYR A 121 27.80 44.13 -17.52
N GLY A 122 28.31 45.27 -17.03
CA GLY A 122 27.54 46.50 -16.81
C GLY A 122 26.35 46.49 -15.85
N VAL A 123 26.53 46.14 -14.57
CA VAL A 123 25.62 46.65 -13.52
C VAL A 123 26.30 47.81 -12.81
N ARG A 124 25.77 49.01 -13.07
CA ARG A 124 26.15 50.26 -12.42
C ARG A 124 25.84 50.15 -10.93
N GLU A 125 26.78 50.61 -10.11
CA GLU A 125 26.60 50.83 -8.68
C GLU A 125 25.37 51.71 -8.45
N SER A 126 24.25 51.08 -8.08
CA SER A 126 23.14 51.75 -7.41
C SER A 126 22.66 50.80 -6.32
N SER A 127 22.66 51.35 -5.12
CA SER A 127 22.49 50.73 -3.81
C SER A 127 21.09 50.14 -3.61
N GLY A 128 20.98 48.81 -3.69
CA GLY A 128 19.72 48.06 -3.50
C GLY A 128 19.32 47.82 -2.04
N LEU A 129 19.39 48.84 -1.18
CA LEU A 129 18.58 48.87 0.05
C LEU A 129 17.08 49.13 -0.26
N GLU A 130 16.76 49.47 -1.52
CA GLU A 130 15.38 49.69 -2.00
C GLU A 130 14.64 48.39 -2.38
N LEU A 131 15.28 47.21 -2.35
CA LEU A 131 14.61 45.94 -2.73
C LEU A 131 13.84 45.28 -1.58
N ILE A 132 14.05 45.70 -0.33
CA ILE A 132 13.45 45.06 0.86
C ILE A 132 12.11 45.72 1.22
N ASP A 133 12.01 47.04 1.07
CA ASP A 133 10.81 47.79 1.45
C ASP A 133 9.63 47.49 0.51
N ASP A 134 9.90 47.29 -0.79
CA ASP A 134 8.89 46.87 -1.78
C ASP A 134 8.36 45.44 -1.53
N TYR A 135 9.20 44.54 -1.01
CA TYR A 135 8.78 43.16 -0.71
C TYR A 135 7.91 43.07 0.54
N ARG A 136 8.16 43.92 1.54
CA ARG A 136 7.38 43.98 2.77
C ARG A 136 6.00 44.59 2.53
N ALA A 137 5.92 45.68 1.77
CA ALA A 137 4.64 46.29 1.40
C ALA A 137 3.76 45.37 0.52
N HIS A 138 4.39 44.61 -0.39
CA HIS A 138 3.68 43.65 -1.23
C HIS A 138 3.16 42.44 -0.43
N MET A 139 3.89 41.99 0.60
CA MET A 139 3.44 40.90 1.47
C MET A 139 2.32 41.35 2.42
N ASP A 140 2.38 42.55 3.00
CA ASP A 140 1.34 43.05 3.90
C ASP A 140 -0.02 43.22 3.15
N ALA A 141 0.00 43.67 1.89
CA ALA A 141 -1.19 43.75 1.04
C ALA A 141 -1.78 42.38 0.63
N LEU A 142 -0.97 41.31 0.70
CA LEU A 142 -1.39 39.94 0.40
C LEU A 142 -2.06 39.26 1.60
N PHE A 143 -1.72 39.68 2.83
CA PHE A 143 -2.30 39.14 4.06
C PHE A 143 -3.60 39.85 4.50
N ASP A 144 -3.78 41.15 4.20
CA ASP A 144 -5.02 41.89 4.52
C ASP A 144 -6.20 41.55 3.59
N ALA A 145 -5.96 40.85 2.47
CA ALA A 145 -6.99 40.50 1.49
C ALA A 145 -7.72 39.17 1.77
N GLN A 146 -7.49 38.54 2.94
CA GLN A 146 -8.13 37.26 3.31
C GLN A 146 -9.17 37.35 4.44
N ASP A 147 -9.40 38.52 5.04
CA ASP A 147 -10.35 38.68 6.16
C ASP A 147 -11.69 39.35 5.81
N ASP A 148 -11.94 39.69 4.53
CA ASP A 148 -13.25 40.15 4.04
C ASP A 148 -13.74 39.32 2.83
N ASN A 149 -14.20 38.08 3.08
CA ASN A 149 -15.34 37.40 2.42
C ASN A 149 -15.44 35.91 2.76
#